data_AF-A0A6A5STX3-F1
#
_entry.id   AF-A0A6A5STX3-F1
#
_cell.length_a   1.000
_cell.length_b   1.000
_cell.length_c   1.000
_cell.angle_alpha   90.00
_cell.angle_beta   90.00
_cell.angle_gamma   90.00
#
_symmetry.space_group_name_H-M   'P 1'
#
loop_
_entity.id
_entity.type
_entity.pdbx_description
1 polymer ?
#
loop_
_entity_poly.entity_id
_entity_poly.type
_entity_poly.pdbx_seq_one_letter_code
_entity_poly.pdbx_strand_id
1 'polypeptide(L)'
;MAMRFRQLPRNSRNNSDTLHLGVHAASRLFSFRVSCGYPFTHKPHLAPRLTTNRAGDSRPLSSSTTSSQPHSASTSPSKMTVLELALQRLKSHIFQRLSPGARSSARTLEVERKFTPTKESINRLRKNNGAPAFQSHKYLGRKVIKEFYLDSDCGSLMDNGIYVRVRNGVFEAKVRKGGDCINSVFLETQGRQSVKKLVANVVPHGEIRLEDLQPSRWMRTLREEWEVDGFNVVVDSTLFGAWLWSRPTYPQKPHVVGEVELCRDVKGGEGEDEGGEMDQKIEAFMKKHEWAFPISDGNVEGKLTAYGKWEVKLFERMCAEDEEEDTRVLDESEKKYSWSEIARRHYGDRGIW
;
A
#
# COMPACT_ATOMS: atom_id res chain seq x y z
N MET A 1 75.03 -32.14 5.56
CA MET A 1 74.26 -32.90 6.57
C MET A 1 72.80 -32.52 6.41
N ALA A 2 71.86 -33.33 5.89
CA ALA A 2 71.80 -34.77 5.62
C ALA A 2 71.59 -35.69 6.84
N MET A 3 70.34 -36.18 6.99
CA MET A 3 69.87 -37.38 7.74
C MET A 3 70.00 -37.33 9.29
N ARG A 4 69.22 -38.08 10.11
CA ARG A 4 68.11 -39.05 9.87
C ARG A 4 67.16 -39.15 11.11
N PHE A 5 66.03 -39.82 10.92
CA PHE A 5 65.12 -40.48 11.91
C PHE A 5 65.82 -41.01 13.19
N ARG A 6 65.19 -41.16 14.37
CA ARG A 6 63.84 -41.72 14.74
C ARG A 6 63.50 -41.29 16.21
N GLN A 7 62.45 -41.68 16.97
CA GLN A 7 61.36 -42.69 16.94
C GLN A 7 60.15 -42.23 17.83
N LEU A 8 59.23 -43.14 18.20
CA LEU A 8 58.12 -42.96 19.19
C LEU A 8 58.28 -43.95 20.37
N PRO A 9 57.52 -43.79 21.48
CA PRO A 9 56.53 -44.85 21.79
C PRO A 9 55.22 -44.47 22.53
N ARG A 10 54.17 -45.24 22.21
CA ARG A 10 53.06 -45.77 23.05
C ARG A 10 51.92 -44.89 23.60
N ASN A 11 50.71 -45.39 23.30
CA ASN A 11 49.42 -45.08 23.92
C ASN A 11 49.34 -45.42 25.42
N SER A 12 48.41 -44.77 26.11
CA SER A 12 47.45 -45.46 26.99
C SER A 12 46.03 -44.89 26.74
N ARG A 13 45.00 -45.75 26.84
CA ARG A 13 43.59 -45.35 26.89
C ARG A 13 43.15 -45.28 28.35
N ASN A 14 42.07 -44.55 28.63
CA ASN A 14 41.00 -45.07 29.49
C ASN A 14 39.68 -44.37 29.18
N ASN A 15 38.61 -45.16 29.09
CA ASN A 15 37.23 -44.66 29.17
C ASN A 15 36.82 -44.53 30.63
N SER A 16 35.87 -43.65 30.90
CA SER A 16 34.92 -43.83 32.01
C SER A 16 33.59 -43.18 31.60
N ASP A 17 32.71 -43.99 31.03
CA ASP A 17 31.35 -43.58 30.68
C ASP A 17 30.51 -43.34 31.95
N THR A 18 29.80 -42.21 32.02
CA THR A 18 28.75 -41.99 33.03
C THR A 18 27.46 -41.57 32.33
N LEU A 19 26.48 -42.47 32.35
CA LEU A 19 25.14 -42.22 31.82
C LEU A 19 24.40 -41.16 32.65
N HIS A 20 23.75 -40.21 31.98
CA HIS A 20 22.65 -39.45 32.57
C HIS A 20 21.37 -39.71 31.76
N LEU A 21 20.31 -40.13 32.46
CA LEU A 21 19.00 -40.34 31.86
C LEU A 21 18.38 -39.01 31.42
N GLY A 22 17.65 -39.05 30.31
CA GLY A 22 17.07 -37.85 29.71
C GLY A 22 15.74 -37.42 30.34
N VAL A 23 15.41 -36.14 30.16
CA VAL A 23 14.04 -35.62 30.23
C VAL A 23 13.76 -34.93 28.89
N HIS A 24 13.03 -35.61 28.00
CA HIS A 24 12.62 -35.04 26.72
C HIS A 24 11.46 -34.05 26.92
N ALA A 25 11.79 -32.80 27.24
CA ALA A 25 10.84 -31.69 27.18
C ALA A 25 10.48 -31.39 25.72
N ALA A 26 9.30 -31.83 25.27
CA ALA A 26 8.83 -31.66 23.91
C ALA A 26 8.35 -30.21 23.65
N SER A 27 9.31 -29.30 23.40
CA SER A 27 9.04 -27.91 23.02
C SER A 27 8.25 -27.82 21.71
N ARG A 28 6.91 -27.71 21.81
CA ARG A 28 6.03 -27.49 20.66
C ARG A 28 6.26 -26.10 20.06
N LEU A 29 7.12 -26.04 19.04
CA LEU A 29 7.24 -24.88 18.16
C LEU A 29 5.92 -24.65 17.42
N PHE A 30 5.11 -23.71 17.91
CA PHE A 30 3.99 -23.16 17.15
C PHE A 30 4.53 -22.30 16.00
N SER A 31 4.86 -22.95 14.89
CA SER A 31 5.19 -22.27 13.64
C SER A 31 3.91 -21.68 13.05
N PHE A 32 3.65 -20.41 13.33
CA PHE A 32 2.64 -19.63 12.62
C PHE A 32 3.11 -19.39 11.18
N ARG A 33 2.87 -20.37 10.30
CA ARG A 33 2.90 -20.17 8.84
C ARG A 33 1.76 -19.24 8.45
N VAL A 34 2.01 -17.94 8.44
CA VAL A 34 1.25 -17.02 7.58
C VAL A 34 1.70 -17.32 6.14
N SER A 35 0.95 -18.20 5.48
CA SER A 35 1.34 -18.76 4.18
C SER A 35 1.00 -17.80 3.04
N CYS A 36 1.75 -16.70 2.94
CA CYS A 36 1.69 -15.75 1.82
C CYS A 36 2.21 -16.40 0.52
N GLY A 37 1.42 -17.30 -0.06
CA GLY A 37 1.74 -17.99 -1.31
C GLY A 37 0.75 -19.10 -1.65
N TYR A 38 -0.18 -18.81 -2.56
CA TYR A 38 -0.99 -19.81 -3.25
C TYR A 38 -0.32 -20.20 -4.59
N PRO A 39 0.15 -21.44 -4.77
CA PRO A 39 0.68 -21.90 -6.05
C PRO A 39 -0.48 -22.30 -6.97
N PHE A 40 -0.96 -21.36 -7.80
CA PHE A 40 -1.94 -21.68 -8.84
C PHE A 40 -1.31 -22.50 -9.96
N THR A 41 -1.67 -23.79 -10.03
CA THR A 41 -1.31 -24.66 -11.16
C THR A 41 -2.36 -24.51 -12.27
N HIS A 42 -1.96 -23.96 -13.42
CA HIS A 42 -2.85 -23.86 -14.57
C HIS A 42 -3.21 -25.26 -15.11
N LYS A 43 -4.51 -25.56 -15.17
CA LYS A 43 -5.08 -26.54 -16.11
C LYS A 43 -5.94 -25.80 -17.14
N PRO A 44 -5.75 -26.03 -18.45
CA PRO A 44 -6.57 -25.39 -19.48
C PRO A 44 -7.95 -26.07 -19.54
N HIS A 45 -9.02 -25.28 -19.49
CA HIS A 45 -10.37 -25.78 -19.80
C HIS A 45 -10.83 -25.36 -21.20
N LEU A 46 -11.47 -26.32 -21.86
CA LEU A 46 -11.88 -26.32 -23.26
C LEU A 46 -12.83 -25.15 -23.61
N ALA A 47 -12.64 -24.56 -24.80
CA ALA A 47 -13.55 -23.55 -25.34
C ALA A 47 -14.88 -24.19 -25.81
N PRO A 48 -16.03 -23.52 -25.61
CA PRO A 48 -17.29 -23.94 -26.22
C PRO A 48 -17.30 -23.72 -27.75
N ARG A 49 -17.84 -24.67 -28.51
CA ARG A 49 -18.26 -24.42 -29.89
C ARG A 49 -19.52 -23.56 -29.90
N LEU A 50 -19.59 -22.59 -30.81
CA LEU A 50 -20.86 -22.00 -31.27
C LEU A 50 -21.06 -22.31 -32.75
N THR A 51 -22.25 -22.76 -33.12
CA THR A 51 -22.57 -23.26 -34.46
C THR A 51 -23.78 -22.56 -35.08
N THR A 52 -23.54 -21.94 -36.23
CA THR A 52 -24.43 -21.82 -37.40
C THR A 52 -25.68 -20.91 -37.35
N ASN A 53 -25.92 -20.30 -38.52
CA ASN A 53 -27.18 -19.83 -39.12
C ASN A 53 -27.69 -18.41 -38.84
N ARG A 54 -28.46 -17.77 -39.75
CA ARG A 54 -28.51 -17.79 -41.24
C ARG A 54 -29.56 -16.76 -41.71
N ALA A 55 -29.27 -15.98 -42.77
CA ALA A 55 -30.19 -15.10 -43.55
C ALA A 55 -30.95 -14.02 -42.76
N GLY A 56 -30.91 -12.76 -43.16
CA GLY A 56 -31.84 -12.17 -44.15
C GLY A 56 -32.63 -11.04 -43.45
N ASP A 57 -33.32 -10.12 -44.12
CA ASP A 57 -33.41 -9.82 -45.56
C ASP A 57 -33.59 -8.29 -45.73
N SER A 58 -33.66 -7.80 -46.97
CA SER A 58 -33.58 -6.38 -47.33
C SER A 58 -34.94 -5.71 -47.63
N ARG A 59 -35.10 -4.44 -47.23
CA ARG A 59 -35.80 -3.37 -48.01
C ARG A 59 -35.68 -1.97 -47.37
N PRO A 60 -35.65 -0.89 -48.18
CA PRO A 60 -35.65 0.51 -47.72
C PRO A 60 -37.05 1.16 -47.84
N LEU A 61 -37.09 2.52 -47.73
CA LEU A 61 -38.24 3.46 -47.69
C LEU A 61 -38.72 3.78 -46.25
N SER A 62 -39.14 5.00 -45.91
CA SER A 62 -39.30 6.25 -46.71
C SER A 62 -38.87 7.50 -45.92
N SER A 63 -38.74 8.64 -46.62
CA SER A 63 -38.39 9.94 -46.04
C SER A 63 -39.61 10.75 -45.61
N SER A 64 -39.58 11.35 -44.42
CA SER A 64 -40.51 12.38 -43.98
C SER A 64 -39.77 13.52 -43.25
N THR A 65 -39.71 14.70 -43.88
CA THR A 65 -38.99 15.86 -43.35
C THR A 65 -39.92 16.75 -42.54
N THR A 66 -39.99 16.55 -41.22
CA THR A 66 -40.69 17.44 -40.30
C THR A 66 -39.73 18.40 -39.60
N SER A 67 -39.86 19.70 -39.91
CA SER A 67 -39.11 20.76 -39.25
C SER A 67 -39.67 20.98 -37.84
N SER A 68 -38.99 20.43 -36.83
CA SER A 68 -39.26 20.69 -35.41
C SER A 68 -38.30 21.74 -34.86
N GLN A 69 -38.82 22.65 -34.05
CA GLN A 69 -37.99 23.65 -33.38
C GLN A 69 -37.05 22.98 -32.36
N PRO A 70 -35.82 23.50 -32.17
CA PRO A 70 -34.90 22.97 -31.17
C PRO A 70 -35.37 23.33 -29.76
N HIS A 71 -36.25 22.49 -29.20
CA HIS A 71 -36.50 22.49 -27.76
C HIS A 71 -35.16 22.32 -27.04
N SER A 72 -34.77 23.32 -26.26
CA SER A 72 -33.53 23.31 -25.48
C SER A 72 -33.54 22.11 -24.53
N ALA A 73 -32.80 21.06 -24.89
CA ALA A 73 -32.79 19.82 -24.15
C ALA A 73 -32.30 20.07 -22.73
N SER A 74 -33.21 19.99 -21.75
CA SER A 74 -32.89 20.07 -20.33
C SER A 74 -32.06 18.85 -19.97
N THR A 75 -30.73 19.00 -19.99
CA THR A 75 -29.80 17.95 -19.62
C THR A 75 -29.93 17.68 -18.13
N SER A 76 -30.71 16.66 -17.78
CA SER A 76 -30.85 16.16 -16.41
C SER A 76 -29.48 16.07 -15.74
N PRO A 77 -29.31 16.60 -14.51
CA PRO A 77 -28.01 16.63 -13.87
C PRO A 77 -27.46 15.22 -13.73
N SER A 78 -26.30 14.97 -14.35
CA SER A 78 -25.66 13.66 -14.32
C SER A 78 -25.41 13.23 -12.89
N LYS A 79 -25.77 11.99 -12.55
CA LYS A 79 -25.52 11.43 -11.22
C LYS A 79 -24.00 11.36 -11.02
N MET A 80 -23.48 12.14 -10.08
CA MET A 80 -22.06 12.09 -9.72
C MET A 80 -21.69 10.68 -9.23
N THR A 81 -20.59 10.16 -9.75
CA THR A 81 -20.00 8.89 -9.28
C THR A 81 -19.43 9.04 -7.86
N VAL A 82 -19.25 7.92 -7.15
CA VAL A 82 -18.58 7.88 -5.83
C VAL A 82 -17.17 8.49 -5.92
N LEU A 83 -16.44 8.19 -6.99
CA LEU A 83 -15.13 8.78 -7.29
C LEU A 83 -15.21 10.31 -7.44
N GLU A 84 -16.19 10.85 -8.17
CA GLU A 84 -16.36 12.30 -8.33
C GLU A 84 -16.75 12.99 -7.02
N LEU A 85 -17.59 12.36 -6.19
CA LEU A 85 -17.92 12.85 -4.86
C LEU A 85 -16.68 12.89 -3.94
N ALA A 86 -15.85 11.84 -3.95
CA ALA A 86 -14.59 11.80 -3.21
C ALA A 86 -13.59 12.87 -3.70
N LEU A 87 -13.49 13.07 -5.03
CA LEU A 87 -12.71 14.14 -5.64
C LEU A 87 -13.24 15.54 -5.29
N GLN A 88 -14.55 15.73 -5.20
CA GLN A 88 -15.18 16.98 -4.78
C GLN A 88 -14.83 17.29 -3.32
N ARG A 89 -14.93 16.31 -2.42
CA ARG A 89 -14.59 16.44 -0.99
C ARG A 89 -13.11 16.74 -0.73
N LEU A 90 -12.18 16.29 -1.60
CA LEU A 90 -10.79 16.73 -1.54
C LEU A 90 -10.62 18.20 -1.97
N LYS A 91 -11.41 18.66 -2.96
CA LYS A 91 -11.31 20.03 -3.50
C LYS A 91 -11.98 21.08 -2.62
N SER A 92 -13.06 20.73 -1.91
CA SER A 92 -13.92 21.66 -1.17
C SER A 92 -13.29 22.21 0.13
N HIS A 93 -12.28 23.07 -0.01
CA HIS A 93 -12.22 24.43 0.59
C HIS A 93 -10.83 25.10 0.52
N ILE A 94 -9.72 24.35 0.40
CA ILE A 94 -8.35 24.92 0.64
C ILE A 94 -7.31 24.58 -0.48
N PHE A 95 -7.60 23.67 -1.41
CA PHE A 95 -6.53 22.92 -2.12
C PHE A 95 -6.14 23.41 -3.54
N GLN A 96 -6.57 24.60 -3.97
CA GLN A 96 -6.31 25.13 -5.33
C GLN A 96 -4.94 25.82 -5.49
N ARG A 97 -3.82 25.19 -5.11
CA ARG A 97 -2.45 25.74 -5.32
C ARG A 97 -1.41 24.77 -5.90
N LEU A 98 -1.82 23.63 -6.44
CA LEU A 98 -0.98 22.81 -7.31
C LEU A 98 -1.46 22.95 -8.76
N SER A 99 -0.85 23.89 -9.50
CA SER A 99 -1.06 24.02 -10.94
C SER A 99 -0.60 22.73 -11.63
N PRO A 100 -1.41 22.10 -12.50
CA PRO A 100 -1.03 20.91 -13.23
C PRO A 100 -0.08 21.27 -14.38
N GLY A 101 1.15 21.64 -14.04
CA GLY A 101 2.26 21.64 -14.99
C GLY A 101 2.44 20.22 -15.49
N ALA A 102 2.03 19.96 -16.74
CA ALA A 102 1.98 18.63 -17.32
C ALA A 102 3.39 18.10 -17.59
N ARG A 103 4.02 17.55 -16.54
CA ARG A 103 5.20 16.71 -16.67
C ARG A 103 4.86 15.55 -17.61
N SER A 104 5.85 15.15 -18.42
CA SER A 104 5.68 14.05 -19.38
C SER A 104 5.32 12.75 -18.67
N SER A 105 4.87 11.75 -19.43
CA SER A 105 4.58 10.41 -18.92
C SER A 105 5.85 9.60 -18.60
N ALA A 106 6.86 10.26 -18.01
CA ALA A 106 7.98 9.61 -17.37
C ALA A 106 7.46 8.72 -16.23
N ARG A 107 8.12 7.58 -16.05
CA ARG A 107 7.94 6.74 -14.87
C ARG A 107 9.19 6.90 -14.03
N THR A 108 9.02 6.93 -12.72
CA THR A 108 10.15 7.02 -11.78
C THR A 108 10.28 5.68 -11.09
N LEU A 109 11.46 5.05 -11.20
CA LEU A 109 11.85 3.95 -10.33
C LEU A 109 12.18 4.56 -8.97
N GLU A 110 11.51 4.07 -7.95
CA GLU A 110 11.65 4.53 -6.58
C GLU A 110 12.00 3.31 -5.73
N VAL A 111 13.05 3.43 -4.92
CA VAL A 111 13.42 2.44 -3.92
C VAL A 111 13.31 3.11 -2.56
N GLU A 112 12.45 2.56 -1.70
CA GLU A 112 12.16 3.07 -0.36
C GLU A 112 12.50 2.02 0.71
N ARG A 113 13.27 2.41 1.72
CA ARG A 113 13.54 1.59 2.90
C ARG A 113 13.04 2.29 4.16
N LYS A 114 12.23 1.58 4.94
CA LYS A 114 11.53 2.17 6.09
C LYS A 114 12.27 1.94 7.40
N PHE A 115 12.04 2.83 8.35
CA PHE A 115 12.51 2.73 9.73
C PHE A 115 11.42 3.21 10.70
N THR A 116 11.53 2.82 11.97
CA THR A 116 10.62 3.25 13.04
C THR A 116 11.22 4.46 13.77
N PRO A 117 10.75 5.71 13.53
CA PRO A 117 11.42 6.90 14.06
C PRO A 117 11.24 7.03 15.56
N THR A 118 12.33 7.30 16.29
CA THR A 118 12.24 7.63 17.72
C THR A 118 12.26 9.14 17.93
N LYS A 119 11.79 9.61 19.10
CA LYS A 119 11.90 11.04 19.47
C LYS A 119 13.35 11.54 19.36
N GLU A 120 14.32 10.71 19.74
CA GLU A 120 15.74 11.06 19.70
C GLU A 120 16.32 11.00 18.28
N SER A 121 15.97 9.99 17.47
CA SER A 121 16.50 9.92 16.10
C SER A 121 15.95 11.04 15.21
N ILE A 122 14.69 11.45 15.38
CA ILE A 122 14.13 12.66 14.73
C ILE A 122 14.81 13.94 15.26
N ASN A 123 15.06 14.04 16.57
CA ASN A 123 15.76 15.18 17.19
C ASN A 123 17.18 15.33 16.63
N ARG A 124 17.89 14.22 16.42
CA ARG A 124 19.23 14.21 15.81
C ARG A 124 19.19 14.50 14.31
N LEU A 125 18.27 13.89 13.56
CA LEU A 125 18.07 14.16 12.12
C LEU A 125 17.89 15.65 11.89
N ARG A 126 16.91 16.28 12.55
CA ARG A 126 16.64 17.74 12.45
C ARG A 126 17.84 18.63 12.77
N LYS A 127 18.81 18.15 13.56
CA LYS A 127 19.99 18.90 14.01
C LYS A 127 21.29 18.56 13.27
N ASN A 128 21.31 17.48 12.48
CA ASN A 128 22.52 16.86 11.92
C ASN A 128 23.68 16.73 12.93
N ASN A 129 23.39 16.26 14.16
CA ASN A 129 24.36 16.24 15.26
C ASN A 129 24.74 14.83 15.76
N GLY A 130 24.55 13.80 14.94
CA GLY A 130 25.04 12.45 15.21
C GLY A 130 26.48 12.24 14.72
N ALA A 131 26.96 10.99 14.84
CA ALA A 131 28.32 10.60 14.50
C ALA A 131 28.31 9.33 13.61
N PRO A 132 28.85 9.39 12.37
CA PRO A 132 29.20 10.60 11.63
C PRO A 132 27.96 11.44 11.29
N ALA A 133 28.13 12.77 11.25
CA ALA A 133 27.11 13.68 10.70
C ALA A 133 26.97 13.46 9.18
N PHE A 134 25.82 13.87 8.62
CA PHE A 134 25.61 13.95 7.17
C PHE A 134 26.53 15.04 6.58
N GLN A 135 27.07 14.80 5.39
CA GLN A 135 27.93 15.76 4.68
C GLN A 135 27.13 16.95 4.13
N SER A 136 25.86 16.69 3.81
CA SER A 136 24.86 17.61 3.30
C SER A 136 23.51 17.28 3.93
N HIS A 137 22.82 18.30 4.45
CA HIS A 137 21.55 18.12 5.14
C HIS A 137 20.68 19.36 4.95
N LYS A 138 19.61 19.23 4.16
CA LYS A 138 18.77 20.32 3.68
C LYS A 138 17.31 19.99 3.94
N TYR A 139 16.69 20.69 4.88
CA TYR A 139 15.26 20.55 5.17
C TYR A 139 14.44 21.12 4.01
N LEU A 140 13.59 20.28 3.40
CA LEU A 140 12.70 20.64 2.30
C LEU A 140 11.33 21.15 2.81
N GLY A 141 11.05 20.98 4.10
CA GLY A 141 9.92 21.58 4.80
C GLY A 141 8.93 20.56 5.36
N ARG A 142 7.72 21.05 5.63
CA ARG A 142 6.62 20.28 6.23
C ARG A 142 5.34 20.50 5.45
N LYS A 143 4.73 19.43 4.96
CA LYS A 143 3.54 19.45 4.10
C LYS A 143 2.42 18.58 4.65
N VAL A 144 1.18 19.07 4.55
CA VAL A 144 -0.02 18.27 4.81
C VAL A 144 -0.43 17.60 3.52
N ILE A 145 -0.50 16.28 3.57
CA ILE A 145 -0.97 15.42 2.49
C ILE A 145 -2.34 14.88 2.91
N LYS A 146 -3.33 15.03 2.03
CA LYS A 146 -4.59 14.29 2.09
C LYS A 146 -4.58 13.30 0.94
N GLU A 147 -4.79 12.03 1.24
CA GLU A 147 -4.83 11.00 0.22
C GLU A 147 -5.94 9.99 0.50
N PHE A 148 -6.55 9.47 -0.57
CA PHE A 148 -7.31 8.22 -0.47
C PHE A 148 -6.79 7.23 -1.51
N TYR A 149 -6.77 5.96 -1.14
CA TYR A 149 -6.46 4.86 -2.04
C TYR A 149 -7.71 4.45 -2.82
N LEU A 150 -7.50 3.98 -4.04
CA LEU A 150 -8.52 3.44 -4.94
C LEU A 150 -8.20 1.96 -5.19
N ASP A 151 -9.24 1.13 -5.15
CA ASP A 151 -9.14 -0.31 -5.43
C ASP A 151 -10.43 -0.81 -6.12
N SER A 152 -10.43 -2.07 -6.54
CA SER A 152 -11.65 -2.79 -6.91
C SER A 152 -12.43 -3.23 -5.65
N ASP A 153 -13.71 -3.56 -5.80
CA ASP A 153 -14.56 -4.03 -4.69
C ASP A 153 -14.00 -5.30 -3.99
N CYS A 154 -13.22 -6.10 -4.72
CA CYS A 154 -12.54 -7.28 -4.18
C CYS A 154 -11.17 -6.98 -3.54
N GLY A 155 -10.54 -5.83 -3.80
CA GLY A 155 -9.19 -5.48 -3.30
C GLY A 155 -8.04 -5.89 -4.24
N SER A 156 -8.37 -6.30 -5.47
CA SER A 156 -7.45 -6.99 -6.36
C SER A 156 -6.27 -6.16 -6.86
N LEU A 157 -6.32 -4.82 -6.81
CA LEU A 157 -5.16 -4.01 -7.19
C LEU A 157 -4.08 -4.08 -6.11
N MET A 158 -4.42 -3.80 -4.85
CA MET A 158 -3.41 -3.76 -3.78
C MET A 158 -2.87 -5.15 -3.43
N ASP A 159 -3.67 -6.21 -3.60
CA ASP A 159 -3.23 -7.61 -3.47
C ASP A 159 -2.19 -8.00 -4.55
N ASN A 160 -2.29 -7.41 -5.75
CA ASN A 160 -1.30 -7.54 -6.83
C ASN A 160 -0.17 -6.48 -6.74
N GLY A 161 -0.05 -5.76 -5.62
CA GLY A 161 1.00 -4.76 -5.42
C GLY A 161 0.84 -3.47 -6.22
N ILE A 162 -0.38 -3.16 -6.66
CA ILE A 162 -0.75 -1.97 -7.44
C ILE A 162 -1.48 -0.99 -6.51
N TYR A 163 -0.85 0.13 -6.20
CA TYR A 163 -1.35 1.10 -5.22
C TYR A 163 -1.79 2.38 -5.93
N VAL A 164 -3.03 2.42 -6.41
CA VAL A 164 -3.65 3.63 -6.97
C VAL A 164 -4.12 4.53 -5.83
N ARG A 165 -3.83 5.83 -5.91
CA ARG A 165 -4.27 6.83 -4.93
C ARG A 165 -4.56 8.17 -5.57
N VAL A 166 -5.42 8.96 -4.92
CA VAL A 166 -5.57 10.39 -5.20
C VAL A 166 -4.95 11.18 -4.05
N ARG A 167 -3.82 11.82 -4.31
CA ARG A 167 -3.05 12.61 -3.35
C ARG A 167 -3.20 14.10 -3.64
N ASN A 168 -3.75 14.86 -2.69
CA ASN A 168 -4.04 16.31 -2.83
C ASN A 168 -4.80 16.68 -4.13
N GLY A 169 -5.60 15.75 -4.68
CA GLY A 169 -6.35 15.90 -5.93
C GLY A 169 -5.63 15.44 -7.20
N VAL A 170 -4.35 15.04 -7.12
CA VAL A 170 -3.56 14.43 -8.19
C VAL A 170 -3.69 12.90 -8.14
N PHE A 171 -3.85 12.25 -9.29
CA PHE A 171 -3.82 10.79 -9.39
C PHE A 171 -2.38 10.29 -9.43
N GLU A 172 -2.05 9.32 -8.59
CA GLU A 172 -0.75 8.64 -8.52
C GLU A 172 -0.99 7.12 -8.50
N ALA A 173 -0.04 6.34 -9.00
CA ALA A 173 -0.02 4.89 -8.85
C ALA A 173 1.42 4.40 -8.63
N LYS A 174 1.63 3.54 -7.61
CA LYS A 174 2.83 2.69 -7.52
C LYS A 174 2.51 1.30 -8.05
N VAL A 175 3.44 0.68 -8.78
CA VAL A 175 3.42 -0.77 -9.06
C VAL A 175 4.66 -1.40 -8.43
N ARG A 176 4.47 -2.38 -7.55
CA ARG A 176 5.57 -3.13 -6.93
C ARG A 176 6.38 -3.85 -8.00
N LYS A 177 7.71 -3.72 -7.93
CA LYS A 177 8.68 -4.42 -8.77
C LYS A 177 9.55 -5.40 -7.99
N GLY A 178 9.73 -5.17 -6.69
CA GLY A 178 10.49 -6.06 -5.81
C GLY A 178 10.39 -5.65 -4.35
N GLY A 179 11.07 -6.41 -3.50
CA GLY A 179 11.13 -6.17 -2.06
C GLY A 179 9.85 -6.53 -1.28
N ASP A 180 9.94 -6.35 0.03
CA ASP A 180 8.96 -6.63 1.07
C ASP A 180 8.22 -5.35 1.55
N CYS A 181 7.68 -5.33 2.78
CA CYS A 181 6.98 -4.17 3.33
C CYS A 181 7.91 -3.06 3.87
N ILE A 182 9.15 -3.40 4.26
CA ILE A 182 10.20 -2.51 4.78
C ILE A 182 11.00 -1.94 3.61
N ASN A 183 11.56 -2.83 2.79
CA ASN A 183 12.36 -2.53 1.60
C ASN A 183 11.44 -2.69 0.38
N SER A 184 11.10 -1.64 -0.36
CA SER A 184 10.22 -1.76 -1.54
C SER A 184 10.81 -1.10 -2.76
N VAL A 185 10.72 -1.78 -3.90
CA VAL A 185 11.03 -1.23 -5.23
C VAL A 185 9.70 -0.98 -5.95
N PHE A 186 9.47 0.25 -6.37
CA PHE A 186 8.23 0.70 -7.01
C PHE A 186 8.51 1.40 -8.34
N LEU A 187 7.60 1.19 -9.29
CA LEU A 187 7.48 2.03 -10.48
C LEU A 187 6.32 3.01 -10.26
N GLU A 188 6.64 4.27 -9.95
CA GLU A 188 5.66 5.36 -9.81
C GLU A 188 5.18 5.85 -11.17
N THR A 189 3.94 6.32 -11.23
CA THR A 189 3.34 6.99 -12.39
C THR A 189 2.28 7.99 -11.92
N GLN A 190 2.31 9.21 -12.47
CA GLN A 190 1.46 10.32 -12.02
C GLN A 190 0.60 10.90 -13.15
N GLY A 191 -0.54 11.50 -12.79
CA GLY A 191 -1.53 12.09 -13.69
C GLY A 191 -2.60 11.09 -14.16
N ARG A 192 -3.86 11.54 -14.21
CA ARG A 192 -5.03 10.66 -14.43
C ARG A 192 -4.93 9.80 -15.70
N GLN A 193 -4.44 10.36 -16.81
CA GLN A 193 -4.33 9.61 -18.07
C GLN A 193 -3.21 8.55 -18.03
N SER A 194 -2.09 8.85 -17.39
CA SER A 194 -0.99 7.91 -17.17
C SER A 194 -1.42 6.76 -16.27
N VAL A 195 -2.09 7.07 -15.16
CA VAL A 195 -2.66 6.10 -14.22
C VAL A 195 -3.76 5.25 -14.89
N LYS A 196 -4.64 5.85 -15.71
CA LYS A 196 -5.66 5.09 -16.45
C LYS A 196 -5.06 4.09 -17.44
N LYS A 197 -4.01 4.48 -18.17
CA LYS A 197 -3.25 3.57 -19.04
C LYS A 197 -2.53 2.47 -18.26
N LEU A 198 -2.04 2.78 -17.05
CA LEU A 198 -1.41 1.78 -16.18
C LEU A 198 -2.42 0.73 -15.70
N VAL A 199 -3.57 1.15 -15.14
CA VAL A 199 -4.60 0.22 -14.66
C VAL A 199 -5.08 -0.71 -15.79
N ALA A 200 -5.38 -0.15 -16.96
CA ALA A 200 -5.84 -0.92 -18.13
C ALA A 200 -4.77 -1.87 -18.72
N ASN A 201 -3.49 -1.69 -18.40
CA ASN A 201 -2.40 -2.54 -18.88
C ASN A 201 -1.99 -3.63 -17.89
N VAL A 202 -2.22 -3.44 -16.59
CA VAL A 202 -1.77 -4.38 -15.53
C VAL A 202 -2.88 -5.36 -15.13
N VAL A 203 -4.17 -4.98 -15.27
CA VAL A 203 -5.29 -5.91 -15.09
C VAL A 203 -5.50 -6.69 -16.40
N PRO A 204 -5.32 -8.02 -16.44
CA PRO A 204 -5.59 -8.82 -17.63
C PRO A 204 -7.04 -8.69 -18.07
N HIS A 205 -7.28 -8.83 -19.38
CA HIS A 205 -8.62 -8.75 -20.01
C HIS A 205 -9.34 -7.39 -19.91
N GLY A 206 -8.79 -6.40 -19.19
CA GLY A 206 -9.29 -5.02 -19.19
C GLY A 206 -10.61 -4.80 -18.46
N GLU A 207 -11.01 -5.73 -17.58
CA GLU A 207 -12.30 -5.72 -16.86
C GLU A 207 -12.46 -4.55 -15.90
N ILE A 208 -11.34 -3.99 -15.40
CA ILE A 208 -11.33 -2.90 -14.41
C ILE A 208 -10.77 -1.63 -15.05
N ARG A 209 -11.58 -0.56 -15.08
CA ARG A 209 -11.15 0.79 -15.53
C ARG A 209 -10.92 1.67 -14.31
N LEU A 210 -10.17 2.77 -14.48
CA LEU A 210 -9.95 3.76 -13.42
C LEU A 210 -11.24 4.39 -12.89
N GLU A 211 -12.30 4.43 -13.71
CA GLU A 211 -13.62 4.92 -13.33
C GLU A 211 -14.46 3.92 -12.51
N ASP A 212 -14.08 2.64 -12.47
CA ASP A 212 -14.77 1.60 -11.71
C ASP A 212 -14.23 1.43 -10.29
N LEU A 213 -13.04 2.00 -10.00
CA LEU A 213 -12.38 1.89 -8.70
C LEU A 213 -13.11 2.69 -7.61
N GLN A 214 -13.28 2.08 -6.45
CA GLN A 214 -13.89 2.71 -5.28
C GLN A 214 -12.83 3.28 -4.32
N PRO A 215 -13.11 4.41 -3.65
CA PRO A 215 -12.30 4.86 -2.52
C PRO A 215 -12.35 3.82 -1.40
N SER A 216 -11.17 3.36 -0.95
CA SER A 216 -11.05 2.37 0.11
C SER A 216 -10.50 2.96 1.40
N ARG A 217 -9.23 3.42 1.37
CA ARG A 217 -8.49 3.84 2.57
C ARG A 217 -8.21 5.33 2.54
N TRP A 218 -8.70 6.11 3.50
CA TRP A 218 -8.46 7.56 3.58
C TRP A 218 -7.45 7.92 4.67
N MET A 219 -6.50 8.81 4.33
CA MET A 219 -5.40 9.19 5.20
C MET A 219 -5.16 10.71 5.18
N ARG A 220 -4.75 11.24 6.33
CA ARG A 220 -4.18 12.57 6.48
C ARG A 220 -2.76 12.45 7.02
N THR A 221 -1.80 12.52 6.11
CA THR A 221 -0.38 12.40 6.39
C THR A 221 0.23 13.79 6.62
N LEU A 222 1.04 13.93 7.65
CA LEU A 222 1.88 15.10 7.90
C LEU A 222 3.33 14.69 7.63
N ARG A 223 3.86 15.10 6.47
CA ARG A 223 5.24 14.78 6.05
C ARG A 223 6.17 15.92 6.46
N GLU A 224 7.26 15.58 7.15
CA GLU A 224 8.50 16.36 7.18
C GLU A 224 9.51 15.69 6.22
N GLU A 225 10.32 16.49 5.54
CA GLU A 225 11.10 16.04 4.37
C GLU A 225 12.48 16.72 4.32
N TRP A 226 13.53 15.96 3.97
CA TRP A 226 14.92 16.40 3.91
C TRP A 226 15.66 15.77 2.73
N GLU A 227 16.53 16.55 2.09
CA GLU A 227 17.53 16.11 1.12
C GLU A 227 18.85 15.93 1.89
N VAL A 228 19.36 14.69 1.92
CA VAL A 228 20.47 14.28 2.81
C VAL A 228 21.43 13.35 2.07
N ASP A 229 22.67 13.79 1.84
CA ASP A 229 23.73 13.02 1.14
C ASP A 229 23.28 12.35 -0.18
N GLY A 230 22.35 12.98 -0.90
CA GLY A 230 21.78 12.51 -2.16
C GLY A 230 20.50 11.67 -2.04
N PHE A 231 20.08 11.33 -0.82
CA PHE A 231 18.83 10.62 -0.51
C PHE A 231 17.71 11.60 -0.19
N ASN A 232 16.45 11.23 -0.49
CA ASN A 232 15.29 11.88 0.12
C ASN A 232 14.95 11.14 1.41
N VAL A 233 14.78 11.88 2.51
CA VAL A 233 14.46 11.35 3.83
C VAL A 233 13.16 11.96 4.28
N VAL A 234 12.20 11.13 4.68
CA VAL A 234 10.86 11.59 5.07
C VAL A 234 10.44 10.97 6.40
N VAL A 235 9.71 11.76 7.18
CA VAL A 235 9.06 11.31 8.42
C VAL A 235 7.59 11.69 8.35
N ASP A 236 6.74 10.67 8.34
CA ASP A 236 5.29 10.80 8.13
C ASP A 236 4.53 10.48 9.41
N SER A 237 3.84 11.50 9.95
CA SER A 237 2.84 11.33 11.01
C SER A 237 1.44 11.24 10.39
N THR A 238 0.86 10.04 10.38
CA THR A 238 -0.37 9.73 9.64
C THR A 238 -1.57 9.55 10.57
N LEU A 239 -2.68 10.21 10.26
CA LEU A 239 -4.00 9.92 10.82
C LEU A 239 -4.85 9.18 9.80
N PHE A 240 -5.70 8.28 10.28
CA PHE A 240 -6.58 7.42 9.48
C PHE A 240 -8.05 7.81 9.70
N GLY A 241 -8.89 7.49 8.73
CA GLY A 241 -10.33 7.73 8.79
C GLY A 241 -11.05 6.96 7.70
N ALA A 242 -12.31 6.60 7.92
CA ALA A 242 -13.10 5.96 6.89
C ALA A 242 -13.38 6.97 5.76
N TRP A 243 -13.20 6.54 4.49
CA TRP A 243 -13.37 7.41 3.33
C TRP A 243 -14.77 8.06 3.29
N LEU A 244 -15.80 7.33 3.75
CA LEU A 244 -17.20 7.73 3.79
C LEU A 244 -17.43 9.00 4.62
N TRP A 245 -16.66 9.20 5.69
CA TRP A 245 -16.68 10.41 6.52
C TRP A 245 -15.69 11.48 6.02
N SER A 246 -14.65 11.07 5.27
CA SER A 246 -13.62 11.94 4.69
C SER A 246 -12.90 12.84 5.71
N ARG A 247 -12.86 12.39 6.97
CA ARG A 247 -12.27 13.02 8.15
C ARG A 247 -11.58 11.93 8.98
N PRO A 248 -10.54 12.25 9.79
CA PRO A 248 -9.98 11.27 10.71
C PRO A 248 -10.97 10.97 11.83
N THR A 249 -11.02 9.73 12.30
CA THR A 249 -11.75 9.38 13.51
C THR A 249 -10.93 9.83 14.72
N TYR A 250 -11.48 10.67 15.59
CA TYR A 250 -10.81 11.18 16.79
C TYR A 250 -11.47 10.61 18.06
N PRO A 251 -10.72 10.41 19.16
CA PRO A 251 -9.28 10.62 19.29
C PRO A 251 -8.45 9.49 18.65
N GLN A 252 -7.33 9.84 18.03
CA GLN A 252 -6.36 8.89 17.47
C GLN A 252 -4.92 9.37 17.72
N LYS A 253 -4.05 8.46 18.17
CA LYS A 253 -2.59 8.66 18.15
C LYS A 253 -2.11 8.44 16.71
N PRO A 254 -1.36 9.38 16.09
CA PRO A 254 -0.89 9.19 14.72
C PRO A 254 0.07 8.01 14.62
N HIS A 255 -0.04 7.28 13.51
CA HIS A 255 1.00 6.34 13.09
C HIS A 255 2.24 7.12 12.65
N VAL A 256 3.44 6.68 13.01
CA VAL A 256 4.69 7.37 12.66
C VAL A 256 5.64 6.39 12.00
N VAL A 257 6.01 6.69 10.76
CA VAL A 257 6.97 5.90 9.96
C VAL A 257 7.98 6.85 9.33
N GLY A 258 9.23 6.40 9.21
CA GLY A 258 10.27 7.07 8.46
C GLY A 258 10.61 6.27 7.22
N GLU A 259 10.89 6.94 6.12
CA GLU A 259 11.16 6.32 4.82
C GLU A 259 12.41 7.02 4.23
N VAL A 260 13.39 6.24 3.74
CA VAL A 260 14.55 6.75 2.99
C VAL A 260 14.36 6.31 1.55
N GLU A 261 14.27 7.28 0.65
CA GLU A 261 13.86 7.13 -0.75
C GLU A 261 15.03 7.49 -1.69
N LEU A 262 15.29 6.67 -2.71
CA LEU A 262 16.03 7.05 -3.92
C LEU A 262 15.12 6.95 -5.14
N CYS A 263 15.21 7.94 -6.04
CA CYS A 263 14.38 8.05 -7.24
C CYS A 263 15.24 8.18 -8.50
N ARG A 264 14.87 7.48 -9.59
CA ARG A 264 15.51 7.55 -10.92
C ARG A 264 14.44 7.57 -12.00
N ASP A 265 14.51 8.51 -12.95
CA ASP A 265 13.56 8.59 -14.06
C ASP A 265 13.90 7.55 -15.14
N VAL A 266 12.96 6.62 -15.40
CA VAL A 266 13.14 5.46 -16.29
C VAL A 266 12.67 5.78 -17.70
N LYS A 267 13.53 5.47 -18.69
CA LYS A 267 13.28 5.70 -20.13
C LYS A 267 12.88 4.45 -20.92
N GLY A 268 12.22 3.51 -20.25
CA GLY A 268 11.53 2.37 -20.86
C GLY A 268 12.35 1.09 -20.94
N GLY A 269 11.70 -0.05 -20.71
CA GLY A 269 12.30 -1.39 -20.77
C GLY A 269 13.21 -1.73 -19.59
N GLU A 270 14.26 -0.94 -19.40
CA GLU A 270 15.32 -1.11 -18.41
C GLU A 270 14.86 -0.68 -17.00
N GLY A 271 15.38 -1.31 -15.94
CA GLY A 271 15.13 -0.89 -14.55
C GLY A 271 15.04 -1.97 -13.46
N GLU A 272 15.17 -3.27 -13.76
CA GLU A 272 15.11 -4.31 -12.71
C GLU A 272 16.45 -4.44 -11.96
N ASP A 273 17.60 -4.46 -12.65
CA ASP A 273 18.94 -4.45 -12.01
C ASP A 273 19.22 -3.14 -11.25
N GLU A 274 18.70 -2.00 -11.71
CA GLU A 274 18.91 -0.69 -11.06
C GLU A 274 18.39 -0.65 -9.62
N GLY A 275 17.29 -1.36 -9.34
CA GLY A 275 16.66 -1.38 -8.02
C GLY A 275 17.58 -1.98 -6.94
N GLY A 276 18.37 -3.00 -7.30
CA GLY A 276 19.33 -3.62 -6.38
C GLY A 276 20.50 -2.72 -6.03
N GLU A 277 21.00 -1.94 -7.00
CA GLU A 277 22.05 -0.94 -6.76
C GLU A 277 21.56 0.19 -5.83
N MET A 278 20.30 0.60 -5.98
CA MET A 278 19.67 1.63 -5.17
C MET A 278 19.39 1.16 -3.74
N ASP A 279 18.88 -0.06 -3.52
CA ASP A 279 18.67 -0.61 -2.17
C ASP A 279 19.99 -0.76 -1.39
N GLN A 280 21.05 -1.29 -2.02
CA GLN A 280 22.37 -1.41 -1.38
C GLN A 280 22.95 -0.06 -0.94
N LYS A 281 22.71 1.01 -1.73
CA LYS A 281 23.11 2.38 -1.36
C LYS A 281 22.31 2.90 -0.15
N ILE A 282 21.01 2.64 -0.12
CA ILE A 282 20.15 3.02 1.02
C ILE A 282 20.54 2.24 2.28
N GLU A 283 20.79 0.93 2.19
CA GLU A 283 21.26 0.12 3.32
C GLU A 283 22.59 0.62 3.89
N ALA A 284 23.58 0.87 3.02
CA ALA A 284 24.88 1.38 3.43
C ALA A 284 24.77 2.77 4.08
N PHE A 285 23.92 3.65 3.55
CA PHE A 285 23.65 4.97 4.13
C PHE A 285 22.93 4.88 5.49
N MET A 286 21.85 4.10 5.58
CA MET A 286 21.09 3.93 6.83
C MET A 286 21.97 3.32 7.92
N LYS A 287 22.78 2.30 7.60
CA LYS A 287 23.74 1.68 8.52
C LYS A 287 24.85 2.63 8.97
N LYS A 288 25.38 3.48 8.07
CA LYS A 288 26.35 4.53 8.40
C LYS A 288 25.78 5.60 9.34
N HIS A 289 24.47 5.83 9.30
CA HIS A 289 23.77 6.87 10.05
C HIS A 289 22.63 6.30 10.94
N GLU A 290 22.86 5.14 11.56
CA GLU A 290 21.89 4.44 12.43
C GLU A 290 21.34 5.33 13.56
N TRP A 291 22.11 6.33 14.00
CA TRP A 291 21.68 7.34 14.97
C TRP A 291 20.46 8.19 14.52
N ALA A 292 20.21 8.30 13.21
CA ALA A 292 19.00 8.88 12.61
C ALA A 292 18.00 7.80 12.19
N PHE A 293 18.53 6.67 11.70
CA PHE A 293 17.80 5.56 11.10
C PHE A 293 17.94 4.29 11.96
N PRO A 294 17.33 4.25 13.17
CA PRO A 294 17.51 3.15 14.09
C PRO A 294 17.03 1.84 13.46
N ILE A 295 17.88 0.81 13.50
CA ILE A 295 17.54 -0.51 13.01
C ILE A 295 16.43 -1.09 13.89
N SER A 296 15.30 -1.38 13.28
CA SER A 296 14.21 -2.14 13.89
C SER A 296 14.38 -3.63 13.59
N ASP A 297 14.08 -4.49 14.55
CA ASP A 297 14.15 -5.96 14.42
C ASP A 297 13.02 -6.53 13.54
N GLY A 298 12.94 -6.13 12.27
CA GLY A 298 11.85 -6.43 11.33
C GLY A 298 10.52 -5.72 11.62
N ASN A 299 10.44 -4.95 12.71
CA ASN A 299 9.19 -4.40 13.25
C ASN A 299 8.79 -3.01 12.68
N VAL A 300 9.08 -2.69 11.41
CA VAL A 300 8.55 -1.46 10.78
C VAL A 300 7.17 -1.71 10.19
N GLU A 301 6.21 -0.88 10.55
CA GLU A 301 4.86 -0.94 9.99
C GLU A 301 4.63 0.17 8.96
N GLY A 302 4.36 -0.21 7.71
CA GLY A 302 3.98 0.72 6.65
C GLY A 302 2.55 1.26 6.84
N LYS A 303 2.27 2.46 6.29
CA LYS A 303 1.00 3.19 6.49
C LYS A 303 -0.26 2.35 6.18
N LEU A 304 -0.22 1.54 5.11
CA LEU A 304 -1.34 0.68 4.70
C LEU A 304 -1.57 -0.50 5.68
N THR A 305 -0.50 -1.07 6.23
CA THR A 305 -0.58 -2.14 7.24
C THR A 305 -1.12 -1.60 8.56
N ALA A 306 -0.62 -0.44 9.01
CA ALA A 306 -1.14 0.27 10.18
C ALA A 306 -2.62 0.67 10.02
N TYR A 307 -3.01 1.12 8.82
CA TYR A 307 -4.41 1.44 8.50
C TYR A 307 -5.29 0.19 8.63
N GLY A 308 -4.89 -0.96 8.10
CA GLY A 308 -5.66 -2.21 8.23
C GLY A 308 -5.88 -2.63 9.69
N LYS A 309 -4.83 -2.56 10.53
CA LYS A 309 -4.94 -2.83 11.97
C LYS A 309 -5.78 -1.80 12.73
N TRP A 310 -5.87 -0.56 12.23
CA TRP A 310 -6.75 0.47 12.78
C TRP A 310 -8.21 0.27 12.33
N GLU A 311 -8.44 -0.18 11.11
CA GLU A 311 -9.77 -0.40 10.53
C GLU A 311 -10.49 -1.56 11.24
N VAL A 312 -9.79 -2.66 11.51
CA VAL A 312 -10.29 -3.75 12.37
C VAL A 312 -10.67 -3.22 13.77
N LYS A 313 -9.80 -2.43 14.40
CA LYS A 313 -10.06 -1.85 15.74
C LYS A 313 -11.14 -0.78 15.80
N LEU A 314 -11.46 -0.16 14.67
CA LEU A 314 -12.63 0.71 14.54
C LEU A 314 -13.90 -0.15 14.47
N PHE A 315 -13.86 -1.23 13.68
CA PHE A 315 -14.99 -2.16 13.53
C PHE A 315 -15.32 -2.89 14.83
N GLU A 316 -14.31 -3.46 15.52
CA GLU A 316 -14.43 -4.08 16.85
C GLU A 316 -15.13 -3.16 17.84
N ARG A 317 -14.81 -1.85 17.82
CA ARG A 317 -15.41 -0.87 18.72
C ARG A 317 -16.86 -0.58 18.35
N MET A 318 -17.17 -0.37 17.07
CA MET A 318 -18.54 -0.07 16.64
C MET A 318 -19.49 -1.20 17.09
N CYS A 319 -19.13 -2.46 16.83
CA CYS A 319 -19.95 -3.59 17.29
C CYS A 319 -20.10 -3.68 18.82
N ALA A 320 -19.08 -3.29 19.59
CA ALA A 320 -19.17 -3.25 21.06
C ALA A 320 -20.02 -2.06 21.58
N GLU A 321 -19.98 -0.91 20.89
CA GLU A 321 -20.87 0.23 21.17
C GLU A 321 -22.34 -0.15 20.85
N ASP A 322 -22.57 -0.91 19.78
CA ASP A 322 -23.90 -1.44 19.41
C ASP A 322 -24.44 -2.44 20.45
N GLU A 323 -23.61 -3.33 21.00
CA GLU A 323 -24.01 -4.25 22.07
C GLU A 323 -24.34 -3.53 23.39
N GLU A 324 -23.65 -2.42 23.70
CA GLU A 324 -23.96 -1.55 24.85
C GLU A 324 -25.23 -0.71 24.63
N GLU A 325 -25.59 -0.38 23.38
CA GLU A 325 -26.85 0.30 23.04
C GLU A 325 -28.04 -0.69 23.02
N ASP A 326 -27.92 -1.86 22.36
CA ASP A 326 -28.96 -2.91 22.39
C ASP A 326 -29.26 -3.37 23.82
N THR A 327 -28.25 -3.50 24.70
CA THR A 327 -28.48 -3.87 26.11
C THR A 327 -29.09 -2.75 26.97
N ARG A 328 -29.09 -1.49 26.52
CA ARG A 328 -29.89 -0.41 27.11
C ARG A 328 -31.31 -0.33 26.52
N VAL A 329 -31.43 -0.49 25.20
CA VAL A 329 -32.69 -0.38 24.47
C VAL A 329 -33.58 -1.62 24.65
N LEU A 330 -33.05 -2.76 25.12
CA LEU A 330 -33.88 -3.90 25.53
C LEU A 330 -34.76 -3.65 26.78
N ASP A 331 -34.65 -2.48 27.43
CA ASP A 331 -35.61 -1.97 28.44
C ASP A 331 -36.71 -1.09 27.81
N GLU A 332 -36.51 -0.51 26.62
CA GLU A 332 -37.47 0.36 25.90
C GLU A 332 -37.78 -0.15 24.48
N SER A 333 -38.98 -0.71 24.32
CA SER A 333 -39.39 -1.57 23.19
C SER A 333 -39.29 -1.01 21.76
N GLU A 334 -38.92 -1.93 20.85
CA GLU A 334 -39.03 -1.91 19.36
C GLU A 334 -37.76 -1.57 18.54
N LYS A 335 -37.37 -2.53 17.71
CA LYS A 335 -36.10 -2.58 16.95
C LYS A 335 -36.10 -1.69 15.69
N LYS A 336 -34.91 -1.30 15.23
CA LYS A 336 -34.56 -1.35 13.78
C LYS A 336 -33.05 -1.37 13.48
N TYR A 337 -32.64 -2.42 12.77
CA TYR A 337 -31.33 -2.64 12.11
C TYR A 337 -30.08 -2.68 13.00
N SER A 338 -29.60 -3.90 13.28
CA SER A 338 -28.24 -4.13 13.80
C SER A 338 -27.19 -3.80 12.73
N TRP A 339 -26.14 -3.07 13.12
CA TRP A 339 -25.02 -2.75 12.24
C TRP A 339 -24.28 -3.97 11.70
N SER A 340 -24.38 -5.14 12.35
CA SER A 340 -23.86 -6.41 11.81
C SER A 340 -24.42 -6.76 10.43
N GLU A 341 -25.61 -6.25 10.08
CA GLU A 341 -26.26 -6.42 8.78
C GLU A 341 -25.78 -5.36 7.75
N ILE A 342 -25.49 -4.15 8.21
CA ILE A 342 -24.87 -3.07 7.41
C ILE A 342 -23.42 -3.46 7.06
N ALA A 343 -22.69 -4.02 8.02
CA ALA A 343 -21.32 -4.52 7.85
C ALA A 343 -21.23 -5.61 6.76
N ARG A 344 -22.05 -6.67 6.89
CA ARG A 344 -22.11 -7.75 5.88
C ARG A 344 -22.49 -7.24 4.50
N ARG A 345 -23.36 -6.23 4.39
CA ARG A 345 -23.71 -5.59 3.11
C ARG A 345 -22.56 -4.80 2.48
N HIS A 346 -21.69 -4.17 3.27
CA HIS A 346 -20.62 -3.31 2.74
C HIS A 346 -19.26 -4.01 2.53
N TYR A 347 -18.93 -5.01 3.34
CA TYR A 347 -17.63 -5.71 3.27
C TYR A 347 -17.73 -7.15 2.73
N GLY A 348 -18.95 -7.69 2.69
CA GLY A 348 -19.25 -9.08 2.34
C GLY A 348 -19.02 -10.05 3.50
N ASP A 349 -19.40 -11.31 3.30
CA ASP A 349 -19.20 -12.41 4.26
C ASP A 349 -17.72 -12.90 4.27
N ARG A 350 -16.78 -11.96 4.13
CA ARG A 350 -15.34 -12.20 4.10
C ARG A 350 -14.84 -12.37 5.53
N GLY A 351 -14.99 -13.58 6.06
CA GLY A 351 -14.50 -13.97 7.38
C GLY A 351 -13.00 -13.75 7.52
N ILE A 352 -12.63 -12.68 8.24
CA ILE A 352 -11.27 -12.45 8.73
C ILE A 352 -11.24 -13.01 10.17
N TRP A 353 -10.61 -14.18 10.32
CA TRP A 353 -10.29 -14.85 11.57
C TRP A 353 -8.79 -15.17 11.59
#